data_AF-A0A8X7ZPT4-F1
#
_entry.id   AF-A0A8X7ZPT4-F1
#
_cell.length_a   1.000
_cell.length_b   1.000
_cell.length_c   1.000
_cell.angle_alpha   90.00
_cell.angle_beta   90.00
_cell.angle_gamma   90.00
#
_symmetry.space_group_name_H-M   'P 1'
#
loop_
_entity.id
_entity.type
_entity.pdbx_description
1 polymer ?
#
loop_
_entity_poly.entity_id
_entity_poly.type
_entity_poly.pdbx_seq_one_letter_code
_entity_poly.pdbx_strand_id
1 'polypeptide(L)'
;MSKGPVLFADIGKKAKDLLTKDYNSDQRLSVSTFSDAGVALTSSAVKIGGLSTGDVAALYMYKNTIFDVQIDTESNISTTLIFTDFLPSTKTIASIKFPDYNSGKVGTTKFGIF
;
A
#
# COMPACT_ATOMS: atom_id res chain seq x y z
N MET A 1 10.96 22.00 -11.63
CA MET A 1 11.49 20.75 -11.03
C MET A 1 10.80 19.58 -11.72
N SER A 2 11.33 19.07 -12.83
CA SER A 2 10.74 17.90 -13.50
C SER A 2 10.94 16.68 -12.59
N LYS A 3 9.83 16.11 -12.12
CA LYS A 3 9.89 14.78 -11.47
C LYS A 3 10.27 13.78 -12.57
N GLY A 4 11.21 12.90 -12.27
CA GLY A 4 11.62 11.83 -13.17
C GLY A 4 10.44 10.93 -13.59
N PRO A 5 10.66 10.03 -14.56
CA PRO A 5 9.61 9.17 -15.09
C PRO A 5 8.92 8.38 -13.96
N VAL A 6 7.59 8.32 -14.01
CA VAL A 6 6.76 7.59 -13.02
C VAL A 6 6.77 6.09 -13.28
N LEU A 7 6.40 5.28 -12.27
CA LEU A 7 6.28 3.82 -12.41
C LEU A 7 5.33 3.47 -13.55
N PHE A 8 5.57 2.36 -14.27
CA PHE A 8 4.61 1.86 -15.25
C PHE A 8 3.22 1.64 -14.62
N ALA A 9 3.18 1.14 -13.38
CA ALA A 9 1.96 0.98 -12.61
C ALA A 9 1.25 2.31 -12.26
N ASP A 10 1.98 3.44 -12.30
CA ASP A 10 1.45 4.77 -12.03
C ASP A 10 1.06 5.54 -13.30
N ILE A 11 1.35 5.00 -14.51
CA ILE A 11 0.90 5.62 -15.77
C ILE A 11 -0.64 5.58 -15.82
N GLY A 12 -1.25 6.74 -16.06
CA GLY A 12 -2.71 6.88 -16.10
C GLY A 12 -3.39 6.89 -14.72
N LYS A 13 -2.65 6.68 -13.62
CA LYS A 13 -3.20 6.65 -12.26
C LYS A 13 -3.96 7.92 -11.92
N LYS A 14 -3.44 9.10 -12.28
CA LYS A 14 -4.12 10.37 -11.98
C LYS A 14 -5.48 10.51 -12.68
N ALA A 15 -5.59 10.05 -13.93
CA ALA A 15 -6.86 10.10 -14.67
C ALA A 15 -7.87 9.08 -14.10
N LYS A 16 -7.40 7.87 -13.79
CA LYS A 16 -8.21 6.85 -13.11
C LYS A 16 -8.70 7.35 -11.75
N ASP A 17 -7.80 7.90 -10.94
CA ASP A 17 -8.13 8.43 -9.62
C ASP A 17 -9.20 9.55 -9.72
N LEU A 18 -9.12 10.45 -10.70
CA LEU A 18 -10.18 11.47 -10.88
C LEU A 18 -11.57 10.89 -11.13
N LEU A 19 -11.66 9.71 -11.74
CA LEU A 19 -12.93 9.08 -12.10
C LEU A 19 -13.47 8.16 -11.01
N THR A 20 -12.58 7.51 -10.25
CA THR A 20 -12.99 6.41 -9.34
C THR A 20 -12.52 6.58 -7.91
N LYS A 21 -11.67 7.57 -7.61
CA LYS A 21 -11.14 7.74 -6.25
C LYS A 21 -12.28 8.16 -5.35
N ASP A 22 -12.51 7.33 -4.33
CA ASP A 22 -13.56 7.50 -3.32
C ASP A 22 -15.00 7.38 -3.85
N TYR A 23 -15.20 7.07 -5.14
CA TYR A 23 -16.51 6.71 -5.67
C TYR A 23 -16.82 5.27 -5.27
N ASN A 24 -17.48 5.13 -4.12
CA ASN A 24 -17.88 3.85 -3.58
C ASN A 24 -19.34 3.92 -3.11
N SER A 25 -20.19 3.03 -3.64
CA SER A 25 -21.57 2.84 -3.15
C SER A 25 -21.62 2.12 -1.80
N ASP A 26 -20.47 1.60 -1.35
CA ASP A 26 -20.30 0.80 -0.15
C ASP A 26 -20.01 1.68 1.07
N GLN A 27 -20.49 1.25 2.24
CA GLN A 27 -20.20 1.93 3.51
C GLN A 27 -18.84 1.49 4.02
N ARG A 28 -17.89 2.42 4.10
CA ARG A 28 -16.57 2.19 4.69
C ARG A 28 -16.39 3.06 5.94
N LEU A 29 -16.06 2.42 7.05
CA LEU A 29 -15.58 3.07 8.27
C LEU A 29 -14.10 2.71 8.44
N SER A 30 -13.24 3.69 8.63
CA SER A 30 -11.82 3.48 8.93
C SER A 30 -11.40 4.35 10.11
N VAL A 31 -10.70 3.75 11.07
CA VAL A 31 -10.15 4.41 12.26
C VAL A 31 -8.65 4.21 12.26
N SER A 32 -7.89 5.31 12.25
CA SER A 32 -6.43 5.28 12.27
C SER A 32 -5.89 5.91 13.55
N THR A 33 -4.95 5.21 14.19
CA THR A 33 -4.20 5.68 15.36
C THR A 33 -2.73 5.79 14.99
N PHE A 34 -2.10 6.90 15.35
CA PHE A 34 -0.69 7.16 15.07
C PHE A 34 0.08 7.21 16.39
N SER A 35 1.26 6.62 16.39
CA SER A 35 2.20 6.68 17.52
C SER A 35 3.38 7.57 17.18
N ASP A 36 3.97 8.20 18.19
CA ASP A 36 5.18 9.01 18.06
C ASP A 36 6.39 8.18 17.59
N ALA A 37 6.35 6.86 17.81
CA ALA A 37 7.36 5.92 17.35
C ALA A 37 7.31 5.64 15.82
N GLY A 38 6.35 6.21 15.09
CA GLY A 38 6.23 6.05 13.63
C GLY A 38 5.39 4.85 13.18
N VAL A 39 4.63 4.24 14.09
CA VAL A 39 3.62 3.21 13.75
C VAL A 39 2.26 3.87 13.57
N ALA A 40 1.58 3.55 12.48
CA ALA A 40 0.19 3.86 12.19
C ALA A 40 -0.63 2.56 12.15
N LEU A 41 -1.62 2.44 13.03
CA LEU A 41 -2.58 1.33 13.04
C LEU A 41 -3.88 1.83 12.44
N THR A 42 -4.39 1.15 11.43
CA THR A 42 -5.67 1.47 10.78
C THR A 42 -6.57 0.25 10.84
N SER A 43 -7.74 0.39 11.44
CA SER A 43 -8.80 -0.62 11.37
C SER A 43 -9.89 -0.12 10.44
N SER A 44 -10.28 -0.94 9.47
CA SER A 44 -11.35 -0.65 8.54
C SER A 44 -12.44 -1.71 8.59
N ALA A 45 -13.68 -1.28 8.38
CA ALA A 45 -14.82 -2.14 8.10
C ALA A 45 -15.50 -1.61 6.84
N VAL A 46 -15.77 -2.49 5.89
CA VAL A 46 -16.37 -2.16 4.60
C VAL A 46 -17.58 -3.06 4.35
N LYS A 47 -18.71 -2.47 3.98
CA LYS A 47 -19.92 -3.19 3.59
C LYS A 47 -20.18 -3.05 2.10
N ILE A 48 -19.88 -4.11 1.34
CA ILE A 48 -19.96 -4.17 -0.12
C ILE A 48 -21.08 -5.10 -0.55
N GLY A 49 -22.10 -4.57 -1.24
CA GLY A 49 -23.13 -5.41 -1.89
C GLY A 49 -23.86 -6.41 -0.97
N GLY A 50 -23.91 -6.15 0.34
CA GLY A 50 -24.49 -7.05 1.35
C GLY A 50 -23.48 -7.89 2.14
N LEU A 51 -22.24 -8.01 1.65
CA LEU A 51 -21.12 -8.61 2.38
C LEU A 51 -20.45 -7.56 3.28
N SER A 52 -20.06 -7.93 4.49
CA SER A 52 -19.25 -7.06 5.37
C SER A 52 -17.87 -7.70 5.55
N THR A 53 -16.84 -6.94 5.24
CA THR A 53 -15.43 -7.33 5.40
C THR A 53 -14.73 -6.31 6.30
N GLY A 54 -13.68 -6.74 6.96
CA GLY A 54 -12.87 -5.89 7.82
C GLY A 54 -11.39 -6.13 7.60
N ASP A 55 -10.59 -5.11 7.88
CA ASP A 55 -9.14 -5.20 7.86
C ASP A 55 -8.52 -4.44 9.05
N VAL A 56 -7.34 -4.89 9.43
CA VAL A 56 -6.44 -4.18 10.32
C VAL A 56 -5.09 -4.09 9.62
N ALA A 57 -4.63 -2.86 9.38
CA ALA A 57 -3.34 -2.56 8.81
C ALA A 57 -2.43 -1.89 9.85
N ALA A 58 -1.16 -2.28 9.85
CA ALA A 58 -0.09 -1.70 10.64
C ALA A 58 1.02 -1.24 9.70
N LEU A 59 1.24 0.07 9.68
CA LEU A 59 2.25 0.70 8.84
C LEU A 59 3.31 1.34 9.74
N TYR A 60 4.54 0.88 9.61
CA TYR A 60 5.70 1.41 10.33
C TYR A 60 6.64 2.12 9.36
N MET A 61 6.84 3.42 9.59
CA MET A 61 7.74 4.26 8.81
C MET A 61 9.00 4.54 9.60
N TYR A 62 10.14 4.11 9.06
CA TYR A 62 11.44 4.44 9.61
C TYR A 62 12.40 4.89 8.51
N LYS A 63 12.81 6.16 8.57
CA LYS A 63 13.66 6.80 7.56
C LYS A 63 13.09 6.58 6.15
N ASN A 64 13.82 5.89 5.28
CA ASN A 64 13.46 5.62 3.90
C ASN A 64 12.88 4.20 3.73
N THR A 65 12.35 3.59 4.79
CA THR A 65 11.77 2.25 4.77
C THR A 65 10.37 2.25 5.35
N ILE A 66 9.46 1.55 4.67
CA ILE A 66 8.08 1.35 5.10
C ILE A 66 7.85 -0.15 5.24
N PHE A 67 7.37 -0.55 6.41
CA PHE A 67 6.88 -1.89 6.69
C PHE A 67 5.37 -1.80 6.82
N ASP A 68 4.65 -2.46 5.92
CA ASP A 68 3.19 -2.45 5.88
C ASP A 68 2.68 -3.88 6.01
N VAL A 69 1.85 -4.12 7.03
CA VAL A 69 1.26 -5.42 7.31
C VAL A 69 -0.24 -5.24 7.42
N GLN A 70 -1.00 -5.97 6.63
CA GLN A 70 -2.45 -5.94 6.63
C GLN A 70 -3.01 -7.33 6.85
N ILE A 71 -4.02 -7.43 7.72
CA ILE A 71 -4.76 -8.65 8.02
C ILE A 71 -6.22 -8.37 7.71
N ASP A 72 -6.88 -9.26 6.98
CA ASP A 72 -8.31 -9.16 6.69
C ASP A 72 -9.14 -10.26 7.38
N THR A 73 -10.46 -10.09 7.37
CA THR A 73 -11.41 -11.06 7.93
C THR A 73 -11.44 -12.41 7.21
N GLU A 74 -10.82 -12.50 6.03
CA GLU A 74 -10.66 -13.76 5.27
C GLU A 74 -9.40 -14.53 5.69
N SER A 75 -8.73 -14.09 6.77
CA SER A 75 -7.49 -14.66 7.28
C SER A 75 -6.31 -14.54 6.31
N ASN A 76 -6.35 -13.59 5.37
CA ASN A 76 -5.19 -13.27 4.56
C ASN A 76 -4.28 -12.30 5.30
N ILE A 77 -2.97 -12.57 5.26
CA ILE A 77 -1.95 -11.68 5.81
C ILE A 77 -1.13 -11.16 4.64
N SER A 78 -1.24 -9.87 4.35
CA SER A 78 -0.45 -9.20 3.32
C SER A 78 0.68 -8.41 3.95
N THR A 79 1.91 -8.72 3.60
CA THR A 79 3.10 -8.00 4.06
C THR A 79 3.78 -7.33 2.88
N THR A 80 4.01 -6.02 2.98
CA THR A 80 4.69 -5.21 1.98
C THR A 80 5.86 -4.47 2.62
N LEU A 81 7.04 -4.60 2.01
CA LEU A 81 8.27 -3.90 2.38
C LEU A 81 8.64 -2.94 1.27
N ILE A 82 8.78 -1.67 1.61
CA ILE A 82 9.15 -0.62 0.65
C ILE A 82 10.46 0.00 1.12
N PHE A 83 11.49 -0.11 0.29
CA PHE A 83 12.75 0.60 0.46
C PHE A 83 12.81 1.71 -0.58
N THR A 84 12.78 2.95 -0.13
CA THR A 84 13.14 4.11 -0.95
C THR A 84 14.63 4.40 -0.76
N ASP A 85 15.31 4.78 -1.83
CA ASP A 85 16.71 5.20 -1.84
C ASP A 85 17.73 4.18 -1.28
N PHE A 86 17.47 2.88 -1.42
CA PHE A 86 18.51 1.85 -1.14
C PHE A 86 19.76 2.07 -2.01
N LEU A 87 19.54 2.49 -3.26
CA LEU A 87 20.49 3.18 -4.13
C LEU A 87 19.91 4.55 -4.52
N PRO A 88 20.72 5.55 -4.89
CA PRO A 88 20.22 6.87 -5.25
C PRO A 88 19.09 6.80 -6.29
N SER A 89 17.96 7.42 -5.96
CA SER A 89 16.76 7.47 -6.81
C SER A 89 16.17 6.10 -7.13
N THR A 90 16.25 5.12 -6.24
CA THR A 90 15.58 3.81 -6.43
C THR A 90 14.43 3.60 -5.46
N LYS A 91 13.40 2.90 -5.91
CA LYS A 91 12.32 2.41 -5.06
C LYS A 91 12.16 0.93 -5.31
N THR A 92 12.33 0.15 -4.26
CA THR A 92 12.16 -1.29 -4.25
C THR A 92 10.96 -1.64 -3.39
N ILE A 93 10.07 -2.47 -3.92
CA ILE A 93 8.87 -2.95 -3.25
C ILE A 93 8.91 -4.48 -3.28
N ALA A 94 8.82 -5.10 -2.12
CA ALA A 94 8.62 -6.54 -1.99
C ALA A 94 7.29 -6.78 -1.28
N SER A 95 6.46 -7.71 -1.77
CA SER A 95 5.18 -8.03 -1.15
C SER A 95 4.94 -9.54 -1.18
N ILE A 96 4.32 -10.05 -0.12
CA ILE A 96 3.89 -11.45 0.00
C ILE A 96 2.54 -11.50 0.70
N LYS A 97 1.72 -12.48 0.35
CA LYS A 97 0.44 -12.78 0.99
C LYS A 97 0.44 -14.19 1.54
N PHE A 98 -0.03 -14.38 2.76
CA PHE A 98 -0.23 -15.70 3.36
C PHE A 98 -1.72 -16.01 3.42
N PRO A 99 -2.13 -17.28 3.25
CA PRO A 99 -1.28 -18.48 3.14
C PRO A 99 -0.74 -18.77 1.73
N ASP A 100 -0.98 -17.90 0.74
CA ASP A 100 -0.50 -18.10 -0.63
C ASP A 100 1.01 -17.85 -0.78
N TYR A 101 1.82 -18.88 -0.50
CA TYR A 101 3.28 -18.81 -0.62
C TYR A 101 3.79 -18.49 -2.05
N ASN A 102 2.96 -18.60 -3.09
CA ASN A 102 3.32 -18.26 -4.46
C ASN A 102 3.04 -16.79 -4.83
N SER A 103 2.42 -16.02 -3.92
CA SER A 103 2.04 -14.62 -4.15
C SER A 103 3.19 -13.61 -4.10
N GLY A 104 4.40 -14.06 -3.80
CA GLY A 104 5.59 -13.22 -3.66
C GLY A 104 5.88 -12.39 -4.91
N LYS A 105 6.03 -11.07 -4.74
CA LYS A 105 6.38 -10.14 -5.81
C LYS A 105 7.51 -9.23 -5.35
N VAL A 106 8.45 -8.95 -6.25
CA VAL A 106 9.49 -7.95 -6.06
C VAL A 106 9.54 -7.05 -7.29
N GLY A 107 9.59 -5.74 -7.06
CA GLY A 107 9.69 -4.73 -8.10
C GLY A 107 10.67 -3.65 -7.70
N THR A 108 11.57 -3.30 -8.61
CA THR A 108 12.55 -2.24 -8.42
C THR A 108 12.37 -1.19 -9.52
N THR A 109 12.46 0.08 -9.17
CA THR A 109 12.43 1.17 -10.13
C THR A 109 13.53 2.16 -9.82
N LYS A 110 14.17 2.65 -10.87
CA LYS A 110 15.19 3.70 -10.81
C LYS A 110 14.63 4.96 -11.47
N PHE A 111 14.50 6.03 -10.68
CA PHE A 111 14.12 7.37 -11.09
C PHE A 111 15.37 8.15 -11.52
N GLY A 112 15.99 7.73 -12.63
CA GLY A 112 17.22 8.35 -13.15
C GLY A 112 17.11 8.66 -14.64
N ILE A 113 17.41 9.90 -15.01
CA ILE A 113 17.59 10.39 -16.38
C ILE A 113 18.95 9.88 -16.86
N PHE A 114 19.00 9.21 -18.01
CA PHE A 114 20.17 9.25 -18.88
C PHE A 114 19.96 10.38 -19.87
#